data_AF-A0A2X3C4M9-F1
#
_entry.id   AF-A0A2X3C4M9-F1
#
_cell.length_a   1.000
_cell.length_b   1.000
_cell.length_c   1.000
_cell.angle_alpha   90.00
_cell.angle_beta   90.00
_cell.angle_gamma   90.00
#
_symmetry.space_group_name_H-M   'P 1'
#
loop_
_entity.id
_entity.type
_entity.pdbx_description
1 polymer ?
#
loop_
_entity_poly.entity_id
_entity_poly.type
_entity_poly.pdbx_seq_one_letter_code
_entity_poly.pdbx_strand_id
1 'polypeptide(L)'
;MRFGAPWPALRDSNLRLLLETAPKGFTPDWVRYEKGKGWQLKTEKPPIGSYDAIRVYLWVGMLHDGDKQKARLLQRFAPMAAQTTEQGVPPEKVNIATGKTSGQGQWGFSAAMLPFLQDDEARSVQRQRVAITIPARMPTTAQF
;
A
#
# COMPACT_ATOMS: atom_id res chain seq x y z
N MET A 1 -7.05 -21.95 17.31
CA MET A 1 -6.99 -20.48 17.19
C MET A 1 -7.29 -19.88 18.55
N ARG A 2 -6.44 -18.98 19.06
CA ARG A 2 -6.53 -18.41 20.43
C ARG A 2 -7.65 -17.36 20.59
N PHE A 3 -8.29 -16.95 19.51
CA PHE A 3 -9.39 -15.98 19.52
C PHE A 3 -10.63 -16.61 18.90
N GLY A 4 -11.75 -16.56 19.62
CA GLY A 4 -13.04 -17.10 19.18
C GLY A 4 -13.68 -16.27 18.07
N ALA A 5 -14.93 -16.59 17.73
CA ALA A 5 -15.70 -15.76 16.81
C ALA A 5 -15.79 -14.30 17.32
N PRO A 6 -15.75 -13.28 16.44
CA PRO A 6 -15.79 -13.37 14.97
C PRO A 6 -14.41 -13.31 14.28
N TRP A 7 -13.29 -13.38 15.01
CA TRP A 7 -11.96 -13.07 14.48
C TRP A 7 -11.51 -13.90 13.27
N PRO A 8 -11.74 -15.24 13.23
CA PRO A 8 -11.40 -16.02 12.04
C PRO A 8 -12.16 -15.55 10.79
N ALA A 9 -13.47 -15.27 10.92
CA ALA A 9 -14.30 -14.80 9.82
C ALA A 9 -13.91 -13.39 9.34
N LEU A 10 -13.54 -12.50 10.27
CA LEU A 10 -13.03 -11.17 9.94
C LEU A 10 -11.71 -11.24 9.20
N ARG A 11 -10.77 -12.09 9.63
CA ARG A 11 -9.49 -12.29 8.94
C ARG A 11 -9.72 -12.76 7.50
N ASP A 12 -10.58 -13.75 7.31
CA ASP A 12 -10.83 -14.32 5.99
C ASP A 12 -11.56 -13.31 5.08
N SER A 13 -12.50 -12.53 5.63
CA SER A 13 -13.19 -11.46 4.90
C SER A 13 -12.27 -10.28 4.57
N ASN A 14 -11.33 -9.95 5.46
CA ASN A 14 -10.32 -8.92 5.21
C ASN A 14 -9.37 -9.33 4.08
N LEU A 15 -8.96 -10.60 4.04
CA LEU A 15 -8.16 -11.11 2.93
C LEU A 15 -8.92 -10.99 1.60
N ARG A 16 -10.22 -11.33 1.59
CA ARG A 16 -11.07 -11.15 0.41
C ARG A 16 -11.18 -9.69 -0.01
N LEU A 17 -11.41 -8.78 0.94
CA LEU A 17 -11.42 -7.33 0.69
C LEU A 17 -10.16 -6.88 -0.04
N LEU A 18 -8.97 -7.20 0.51
CA LEU A 18 -7.69 -6.78 -0.06
C LEU A 18 -7.46 -7.36 -1.46
N LEU A 19 -7.77 -8.64 -1.67
CA LEU A 19 -7.55 -9.30 -2.95
C LEU A 19 -8.56 -8.87 -4.02
N GLU A 20 -9.85 -8.81 -3.67
CA GLU A 20 -10.94 -8.59 -4.62
C GLU A 20 -11.08 -7.11 -5.03
N THR A 21 -10.64 -6.16 -4.21
CA THR A 21 -10.79 -4.72 -4.49
C THR A 21 -9.62 -4.07 -5.23
N ALA A 22 -8.60 -4.85 -5.57
CA ALA A 22 -7.41 -4.38 -6.28
C ALA A 22 -7.29 -4.97 -7.70
N PRO A 23 -8.26 -4.76 -8.61
CA PRO A 23 -8.33 -5.44 -9.91
C PRO A 23 -7.10 -5.20 -10.80
N LYS A 24 -6.40 -4.08 -10.60
CA LYS A 24 -5.16 -3.70 -11.28
C LYS A 24 -3.91 -3.82 -10.40
N GLY A 25 -4.03 -4.44 -9.23
CA GLY A 25 -2.95 -4.62 -8.26
C GLY A 25 -2.65 -3.38 -7.41
N PHE A 26 -3.59 -2.44 -7.34
CA PHE A 26 -3.55 -1.28 -6.46
C PHE A 26 -4.76 -1.30 -5.53
N THR A 27 -4.58 -1.00 -4.25
CA THR A 27 -5.65 -0.98 -3.26
C THR A 27 -6.32 0.40 -3.18
N PRO A 28 -7.65 0.48 -3.05
CA PRO A 28 -8.37 1.74 -2.84
C PRO A 28 -8.16 2.31 -1.43
N ASP A 29 -8.31 3.62 -1.29
CA ASP A 29 -8.49 4.30 -0.01
C ASP A 29 -9.82 3.87 0.63
N TRP A 30 -10.88 3.89 -0.19
CA TRP A 30 -12.24 3.55 0.21
C TRP A 30 -12.91 2.73 -0.89
N VAL A 31 -13.69 1.73 -0.49
CA VAL A 31 -14.45 0.88 -1.40
C VAL A 31 -15.79 0.53 -0.79
N ARG A 32 -16.84 0.56 -1.62
CA ARG A 32 -18.20 0.21 -1.22
C ARG A 32 -18.50 -1.24 -1.60
N TYR A 33 -19.23 -1.93 -0.73
CA TYR A 33 -19.86 -3.21 -1.03
C TYR A 33 -21.38 -3.01 -1.09
N GLU A 34 -22.03 -3.52 -2.13
CA GLU A 34 -23.50 -3.52 -2.24
C GLU A 34 -24.02 -4.96 -2.23
N LYS A 35 -25.01 -5.24 -1.36
CA LYS A 35 -25.66 -6.55 -1.30
C LYS A 35 -26.24 -6.91 -2.67
N GLY A 36 -25.91 -8.10 -3.17
CA GLY A 36 -26.35 -8.59 -4.49
C GLY A 36 -25.55 -8.07 -5.69
N LYS A 37 -24.68 -7.06 -5.51
CA LYS A 37 -23.85 -6.48 -6.59
C LYS A 37 -22.35 -6.60 -6.35
N GLY A 38 -21.91 -6.81 -5.11
CA GLY A 38 -20.50 -6.96 -4.75
C GLY A 38 -19.75 -5.63 -4.61
N TRP A 39 -18.44 -5.67 -4.82
CA TRP A 39 -17.55 -4.50 -4.73
C TRP A 39 -17.80 -3.49 -5.85
N GLN A 40 -18.00 -2.24 -5.48
CA GLN A 40 -18.28 -1.15 -6.41
C GLN A 40 -16.97 -0.50 -6.87
N LEU A 41 -16.38 -1.06 -7.93
CA LEU A 41 -15.08 -0.62 -8.47
C LEU A 41 -15.18 0.17 -9.79
N LYS A 42 -16.33 0.09 -10.47
CA LYS A 42 -16.60 0.73 -11.76
C LYS A 42 -17.78 1.69 -11.63
N THR A 43 -17.51 2.84 -11.02
CA THR A 43 -18.46 3.92 -10.77
C THR A 43 -18.09 5.15 -11.61
N GLU A 44 -19.00 6.11 -11.77
CA GLU A 44 -18.71 7.39 -12.47
C GLU A 44 -17.49 8.11 -11.87
N LYS A 45 -17.37 8.06 -10.54
CA LYS A 45 -16.15 8.46 -9.81
C LYS A 45 -15.46 7.17 -9.33
N PRO A 46 -14.54 6.58 -10.10
CA PRO A 46 -13.88 5.34 -9.71
C PRO A 46 -13.07 5.54 -8.44
N PRO A 47 -12.95 4.51 -7.57
CA PRO A 47 -12.10 4.60 -6.38
C PRO A 47 -10.67 4.97 -6.74
N ILE A 48 -10.03 5.71 -5.84
CA ILE A 48 -8.61 6.02 -5.90
C ILE A 48 -7.88 5.32 -4.76
N GLY A 49 -6.59 5.05 -4.95
CA GLY A 49 -5.66 4.71 -3.88
C GLY A 49 -4.64 5.82 -3.72
N SER A 50 -4.45 6.30 -2.49
CA SER A 50 -3.56 7.39 -2.13
C SER A 50 -3.15 7.27 -0.65
N TYR A 51 -3.37 8.30 0.16
CA TYR A 51 -2.88 8.44 1.54
C TYR A 51 -3.42 7.38 2.52
N ASP A 52 -4.61 6.83 2.30
CA ASP A 52 -5.12 5.75 3.14
C ASP A 52 -4.56 4.40 2.70
N ALA A 53 -4.63 4.15 1.40
CA ALA A 53 -4.22 2.92 0.74
C ALA A 53 -2.74 2.62 0.89
N ILE A 54 -1.88 3.63 0.98
CA ILE A 54 -0.42 3.42 1.10
C ILE A 54 -0.05 2.55 2.30
N ARG A 55 -0.85 2.59 3.37
CA ARG A 55 -0.65 1.77 4.58
C ARG A 55 -0.89 0.29 4.34
N VAL A 56 -1.69 -0.09 3.35
CA VAL A 56 -1.92 -1.51 3.02
C VAL A 56 -0.62 -2.18 2.60
N TYR A 57 0.18 -1.53 1.75
CA TYR A 57 1.46 -2.07 1.32
C TYR A 57 2.43 -2.19 2.51
N LEU A 58 2.47 -1.18 3.38
CA LEU A 58 3.22 -1.24 4.65
C LEU A 58 2.83 -2.47 5.48
N TRP A 59 1.54 -2.68 5.74
CA TRP A 59 1.06 -3.82 6.52
C TRP A 59 1.39 -5.16 5.88
N VAL A 60 1.21 -5.28 4.56
CA VAL A 60 1.56 -6.50 3.81
C VAL A 60 3.05 -6.80 3.90
N GLY A 61 3.91 -5.78 3.77
CA GLY A 61 5.35 -5.92 3.89
C GLY A 61 5.79 -6.42 5.28
N MET A 62 5.08 -6.01 6.33
CA MET A 62 5.37 -6.38 7.72
C MET A 62 4.78 -7.72 8.18
N LEU A 63 4.00 -8.41 7.33
CA LEU A 63 3.57 -9.78 7.64
C LEU A 63 4.80 -10.69 7.80
N HIS A 64 4.70 -11.70 8.66
CA HIS A 64 5.74 -12.71 8.83
C HIS A 64 5.95 -13.51 7.53
N ASP A 65 7.19 -13.83 7.17
CA ASP A 65 7.49 -14.50 5.88
C ASP A 65 6.89 -15.90 5.76
N GLY A 66 6.72 -16.60 6.89
CA GLY A 66 6.01 -17.88 6.95
C GLY A 66 4.48 -17.79 6.82
N ASP A 67 3.90 -16.58 6.75
CA ASP A 67 2.46 -16.41 6.54
C ASP A 67 2.11 -16.66 5.06
N LYS A 68 1.33 -17.73 4.82
CA LYS A 68 0.86 -18.11 3.48
C LYS A 68 0.04 -17.01 2.78
N GLN A 69 -0.54 -16.07 3.53
CA GLN A 69 -1.29 -14.94 2.96
C GLN A 69 -0.35 -13.85 2.42
N LYS A 70 0.84 -13.66 3.00
CA LYS A 70 1.81 -12.64 2.58
C LYS A 70 2.18 -12.81 1.11
N ALA A 71 2.56 -14.02 0.69
CA ALA A 71 2.93 -14.31 -0.69
C ALA A 71 1.81 -13.98 -1.69
N ARG A 72 0.56 -14.31 -1.36
CA ARG A 72 -0.61 -14.00 -2.20
C ARG A 72 -0.85 -12.50 -2.32
N LEU A 73 -0.69 -11.75 -1.22
CA LEU A 73 -0.87 -10.30 -1.20
C LEU A 73 0.27 -9.57 -1.94
N LEU A 74 1.52 -10.00 -1.73
CA LEU A 74 2.67 -9.48 -2.50
C LEU A 74 2.46 -9.70 -4.00
N GLN A 75 2.03 -10.89 -4.41
CA GLN A 75 1.72 -11.17 -5.82
C GLN A 75 0.58 -10.28 -6.35
N ARG A 76 -0.50 -10.11 -5.57
CA ARG A 76 -1.63 -9.26 -5.97
C ARG A 76 -1.21 -7.80 -6.15
N PHE A 77 -0.34 -7.29 -5.28
CA PHE A 77 0.08 -5.90 -5.24
C PHE A 77 1.42 -5.63 -5.95
N ALA A 78 1.97 -6.63 -6.66
CA ALA A 78 3.20 -6.50 -7.43
C ALA A 78 3.23 -5.26 -8.37
N PRO A 79 2.11 -4.82 -9.00
CA PRO A 79 2.11 -3.60 -9.81
C PRO A 79 2.54 -2.34 -9.06
N MET A 80 2.26 -2.21 -7.75
CA MET A 80 2.75 -1.08 -6.95
C MET A 80 4.27 -1.12 -6.77
N ALA A 81 4.84 -2.32 -6.54
CA ALA A 81 6.29 -2.48 -6.46
C ALA A 81 6.97 -2.19 -7.81
N ALA A 82 6.41 -2.72 -8.90
CA ALA A 82 6.93 -2.51 -10.25
C ALA A 82 6.92 -1.03 -10.64
N GLN A 83 5.79 -0.33 -10.47
CA GLN A 83 5.66 1.10 -10.71
C GLN A 83 6.67 1.91 -9.88
N THR A 84 6.82 1.58 -8.60
CA THR A 84 7.74 2.29 -7.69
C THR A 84 9.20 2.09 -8.10
N THR A 85 9.53 0.88 -8.58
CA THR A 85 10.87 0.53 -9.05
C THR A 85 11.17 1.26 -10.36
N GLU A 86 10.25 1.19 -11.33
CA GLU A 86 10.40 1.81 -12.64
C GLU A 86 10.54 3.34 -12.56
N GLN A 87 9.72 3.99 -11.74
CA GLN A 87 9.72 5.45 -11.61
C GLN A 87 10.69 5.97 -10.53
N GLY A 88 11.29 5.08 -9.73
CA GLY A 88 12.09 5.44 -8.56
C GLY A 88 11.31 6.09 -7.42
N VAL A 89 9.98 6.19 -7.51
CA VAL A 89 9.10 6.84 -6.53
C VAL A 89 7.70 6.22 -6.56
N PRO A 90 7.06 5.97 -5.40
CA PRO A 90 5.66 5.56 -5.38
C PRO A 90 4.75 6.68 -5.90
N PRO A 91 3.67 6.38 -6.64
CA PRO A 91 2.74 7.39 -7.10
C PRO A 91 1.96 8.01 -5.94
N GLU A 92 1.55 9.27 -6.07
CA GLU A 92 0.68 9.90 -5.06
C GLU A 92 -0.74 9.33 -5.12
N LYS A 93 -1.25 9.12 -6.34
CA LYS A 93 -2.61 8.66 -6.60
C LYS A 93 -2.61 7.58 -7.68
N VAL A 94 -3.51 6.62 -7.52
CA VAL A 94 -3.80 5.59 -8.53
C VAL A 94 -5.30 5.46 -8.74
N ASN A 95 -5.75 5.45 -9.98
CA ASN A 95 -7.11 5.06 -10.33
C ASN A 95 -7.24 3.53 -10.23
N ILE A 96 -8.09 3.03 -9.34
CA ILE A 96 -8.15 1.59 -9.03
C ILE A 96 -8.74 0.75 -10.18
N ALA A 97 -9.63 1.33 -10.97
CA ALA A 97 -10.25 0.65 -12.10
C ALA A 97 -9.28 0.49 -13.28
N THR A 98 -8.45 1.51 -13.55
CA THR A 98 -7.58 1.55 -14.73
C THR A 98 -6.11 1.22 -14.43
N GLY A 99 -5.66 1.42 -13.19
CA GLY A 99 -4.26 1.34 -12.79
C GLY A 99 -3.45 2.60 -13.15
N LYS A 100 -4.08 3.63 -13.74
CA LYS A 100 -3.39 4.87 -14.11
C LYS A 100 -2.92 5.60 -12.86
N THR A 101 -1.64 5.93 -12.82
CA THR A 101 -0.99 6.63 -11.71
C THR A 101 -0.85 8.12 -12.02
N SER A 102 -0.79 8.96 -10.98
CA SER A 102 -0.47 10.38 -11.10
C SER A 102 0.19 10.93 -9.83
N GLY A 103 1.00 11.97 -10.01
CA GLY A 103 1.74 12.60 -8.92
C GLY A 103 2.86 11.73 -8.36
N GLN A 104 3.69 12.31 -7.50
CA GLN A 104 4.74 11.62 -6.77
C GLN A 104 4.41 11.62 -5.28
N GLY A 105 4.40 10.44 -4.67
CA GLY A 105 4.20 10.31 -3.23
C GLY A 105 5.29 11.03 -2.45
N GLN A 106 4.89 11.65 -1.34
CA GLN A 106 5.83 12.27 -0.41
C GLN A 106 6.73 11.21 0.25
N TRP A 107 7.76 11.64 0.97
CA TRP A 107 8.70 10.75 1.67
C TRP A 107 8.04 9.70 2.56
N GLY A 108 6.87 9.98 3.13
CA GLY A 108 6.08 9.00 3.90
C GLY A 108 5.61 7.80 3.08
N PHE A 109 5.34 7.99 1.78
CA PHE A 109 5.01 6.89 0.87
C PHE A 109 6.25 6.03 0.60
N SER A 110 7.41 6.66 0.37
CA SER A 110 8.68 5.94 0.25
C SER A 110 8.98 5.12 1.50
N ALA A 111 8.75 5.68 2.70
CA ALA A 111 8.92 4.96 3.96
C ALA A 111 7.96 3.77 4.11
N ALA A 112 6.68 3.95 3.78
CA ALA A 112 5.67 2.89 3.83
C ALA A 112 5.96 1.73 2.86
N MET A 113 6.65 2.00 1.75
CA MET A 113 7.01 0.99 0.75
C MET A 113 8.22 0.13 1.15
N LEU A 114 9.04 0.57 2.11
CA LEU A 114 10.29 -0.13 2.49
C LEU A 114 10.11 -1.62 2.86
N PRO A 115 9.17 -2.01 3.75
CA PRO A 115 8.98 -3.43 4.05
C PRO A 115 8.25 -4.19 2.94
N PHE A 116 7.57 -3.49 2.03
CA PHE A 116 6.81 -4.10 0.94
C PHE A 116 7.68 -4.47 -0.26
N LEU A 117 8.63 -3.60 -0.63
CA LEU A 117 9.54 -3.83 -1.74
C LEU A 117 10.44 -5.03 -1.45
N GLN A 118 10.46 -6.00 -2.37
CA GLN A 118 11.29 -7.20 -2.25
C GLN A 118 12.67 -7.04 -2.91
N ASP A 119 12.79 -6.09 -3.82
CA ASP A 119 14.04 -5.74 -4.51
C ASP A 119 14.92 -4.79 -3.67
N ASP A 120 16.22 -5.11 -3.57
CA ASP A 120 17.18 -4.37 -2.76
C ASP A 120 17.50 -2.97 -3.31
N GLU A 121 17.61 -2.84 -4.63
CA GLU A 121 17.92 -1.58 -5.28
C GLU A 121 16.75 -0.60 -5.12
N ALA A 122 15.52 -1.06 -5.39
CA ALA A 122 14.31 -0.30 -5.16
C ALA A 122 14.19 0.17 -3.71
N ARG A 123 14.48 -0.71 -2.73
CA ARG A 123 14.52 -0.33 -1.31
C ARG A 123 15.57 0.74 -1.04
N SER A 124 16.77 0.61 -1.61
CA SER A 124 17.87 1.57 -1.44
C SER A 124 17.46 2.97 -1.93
N VAL A 125 16.88 3.05 -3.12
CA VAL A 125 16.35 4.30 -3.68
C VAL A 125 15.31 4.93 -2.75
N GLN A 126 14.37 4.13 -2.21
CA GLN A 126 13.38 4.67 -1.28
C GLN A 126 13.98 5.10 0.07
N ARG A 127 14.99 4.39 0.59
CA ARG A 127 15.72 4.81 1.79
C ARG A 127 16.41 6.15 1.60
N GLN A 128 17.04 6.36 0.44
CA GLN A 128 17.69 7.63 0.12
C GLN A 128 16.67 8.78 0.07
N ARG A 129 15.50 8.57 -0.54
CA ARG A 129 14.41 9.57 -0.55
C ARG A 129 13.96 9.94 0.86
N VAL A 130 13.81 8.95 1.75
CA VAL A 130 13.48 9.19 3.16
C VAL A 130 14.60 9.99 3.85
N ALA A 131 15.86 9.59 3.68
CA ALA A 131 17.00 10.23 4.33
C ALA A 131 17.21 11.69 3.91
N ILE A 132 17.08 12.01 2.62
CA ILE A 132 17.27 13.38 2.10
C ILE A 132 16.11 14.29 2.52
N THR A 133 14.93 13.74 2.79
CA THR A 133 13.74 14.52 3.15
C THR A 133 13.54 14.70 4.65
N ILE A 134 14.16 13.86 5.49
CA ILE A 134 14.32 14.15 6.93
C ILE A 134 15.32 15.32 7.02
N PRO A 135 14.88 16.58 7.21
CA PRO A 135 15.81 17.69 7.35
C PRO A 135 16.46 17.54 8.75
N ALA A 136 17.73 17.86 8.98
CA ALA A 136 18.21 19.25 9.06
C ALA A 136 17.27 20.22 9.83
N ARG A 137 16.33 19.71 10.63
CA ARG A 137 15.30 20.46 11.38
C ARG A 137 15.36 20.23 12.89
N MET A 138 16.48 19.76 13.42
CA MET A 138 16.85 20.13 14.78
C MET A 138 17.53 21.50 14.69
N PRO A 139 16.95 22.60 15.19
CA PRO A 139 17.75 23.78 15.45
C PRO A 139 18.81 23.39 16.48
N THR A 140 20.05 23.29 16.03
CA THR A 140 21.20 23.38 16.93
C THR A 140 21.09 24.75 17.59
N THR A 141 21.18 24.79 18.93
CA THR A 141 21.14 25.98 19.79
C THR A 141 19.74 26.44 20.24
N ALA A 142 19.24 25.83 21.32
CA ALA A 142 18.58 26.59 22.37
C ALA A 142 19.61 26.70 23.51
N GLN A 143 20.26 27.86 23.61
CA GLN A 143 20.90 28.29 24.85
C GLN A 143 19.78 28.51 25.87
N PHE A 144 19.81 27.73 26.95
CA PHE A 144 19.26 28.15 28.23
C PHE A 144 20.38 28.79 29.04
#